data_AF-A0A2I0P9K4-F1
#
_entry.id   AF-A0A2I0P9K4-F1
#
_cell.length_a   1.000
_cell.length_b   1.000
_cell.length_c   1.000
_cell.angle_alpha   90.00
_cell.angle_beta   90.00
_cell.angle_gamma   90.00
#
_symmetry.space_group_name_H-M   'P 1'
#
loop_
_entity.id
_entity.type
_entity.pdbx_description
1 polymer ?
#
loop_
_entity_poly.entity_id
_entity_poly.type
_entity_poly.pdbx_seq_one_letter_code
_entity_poly.pdbx_strand_id
1 'polypeptide(L)'
;MPPLNYFVVESPDEIGREAYERIVADVLQDLDLIKVVDRLHIYVDPKVPIFVAAGVLRHMPRAIRISDFANINPGEKEIVLDIGDETYLAPLLQNLWARYGKENVDQPDRFTVVLPAGVAGEEDLEHMVVADPSETLYMDVIYALQYIAPEGFKVRRQYIRDEKFYYVASEDTLPADIVETMIVPIFAKMGVTL
;
A
#
# COMPACT_ATOMS: atom_id res chain seq x y z
N MET A 1 0.76 8.66 21.30
CA MET A 1 1.53 7.98 20.23
C MET A 1 2.59 8.92 19.71
N PRO A 2 3.77 8.45 19.24
CA PRO A 2 4.61 9.36 18.46
C PRO A 2 3.80 9.69 17.19
N PRO A 3 3.41 10.96 17.00
CA PRO A 3 2.55 11.33 15.89
C PRO A 3 3.30 11.12 14.58
N LEU A 4 2.55 11.09 13.48
CA LEU A 4 3.10 11.29 12.15
C LEU A 4 4.06 12.50 12.18
N ASN A 5 5.07 12.51 11.31
CA ASN A 5 5.98 13.65 11.23
C ASN A 5 5.25 14.95 10.87
N TYR A 6 4.11 14.82 10.18
CA TYR A 6 3.17 15.89 9.93
C TYR A 6 1.74 15.35 9.99
N PHE A 7 0.90 15.92 10.85
CA PHE A 7 -0.54 15.64 10.87
C PHE A 7 -1.33 16.92 11.11
N VAL A 8 -2.19 17.27 10.16
CA VAL A 8 -3.05 18.46 10.23
C VAL A 8 -4.44 18.12 9.71
N VAL A 9 -5.47 18.56 10.44
CA VAL A 9 -6.85 18.63 9.95
C VAL A 9 -7.26 20.11 9.90
N GLU A 10 -7.60 20.60 8.72
CA GLU A 10 -8.14 21.94 8.49
C GLU A 10 -9.65 21.85 8.26
N SER A 11 -10.42 22.67 9.00
CA SER A 11 -11.86 22.80 8.83
C SER A 11 -12.31 24.18 9.28
N PRO A 12 -13.29 24.81 8.61
CA PRO A 12 -13.92 26.04 9.11
C PRO A 12 -14.85 25.79 10.31
N ASP A 13 -15.21 24.53 10.58
CA ASP A 13 -15.91 24.09 11.78
C ASP A 13 -14.91 23.46 12.77
N GLU A 14 -14.67 24.15 13.88
CA GLU A 14 -13.69 23.76 14.91
C GLU A 14 -14.10 22.48 15.63
N ILE A 15 -15.40 22.29 15.87
CA ILE A 15 -15.90 21.07 16.54
C ILE A 15 -15.73 19.87 15.61
N GLY A 16 -16.09 20.03 14.33
CA GLY A 16 -15.82 19.05 13.29
C GLY A 16 -14.33 18.73 13.16
N ARG A 17 -13.45 19.75 13.19
CA ARG A 17 -11.99 19.57 13.13
C ARG A 17 -11.49 18.61 14.21
N GLU A 18 -11.82 18.87 15.47
CA GLU A 18 -11.39 18.05 16.61
C GLU A 18 -11.98 16.63 16.58
N ALA A 19 -13.19 16.48 16.03
CA ALA A 19 -13.80 15.16 15.83
C ALA A 19 -13.04 14.37 14.76
N TYR A 20 -12.72 14.99 13.62
CA TYR A 20 -11.94 14.37 12.55
C TYR A 20 -10.54 14.00 13.01
N GLU A 21 -9.87 14.81 13.82
CA GLU A 21 -8.54 14.45 14.36
C GLU A 21 -8.57 13.13 15.14
N ARG A 22 -9.63 12.92 15.94
CA ARG A 22 -9.83 11.67 16.70
C ARG A 22 -10.16 10.50 15.78
N ILE A 23 -11.12 10.67 14.87
CA ILE A 23 -11.51 9.64 13.90
C ILE A 23 -10.30 9.17 13.09
N VAL A 24 -9.50 10.11 12.59
CA VAL A 24 -8.31 9.79 11.79
C VAL A 24 -7.29 9.04 12.63
N ALA A 25 -7.02 9.48 13.87
CA ALA A 25 -6.09 8.79 14.75
C ALA A 25 -6.52 7.34 15.04
N ASP A 26 -7.80 7.14 15.33
CA ASP A 26 -8.38 5.81 15.62
C ASP A 26 -8.28 4.90 14.38
N VAL A 27 -8.71 5.39 13.21
CA VAL A 27 -8.69 4.61 11.96
C VAL A 27 -7.26 4.24 11.54
N LEU A 28 -6.32 5.19 11.61
CA LEU A 28 -4.92 4.91 11.29
C LEU A 28 -4.30 3.91 12.27
N GLN A 29 -4.74 3.90 13.54
CA GLN A 29 -4.27 2.95 14.54
C GLN A 29 -4.82 1.55 14.27
N ASP A 30 -6.12 1.43 14.02
CA ASP A 30 -6.79 0.15 13.81
C ASP A 30 -6.27 -0.58 12.56
N LEU A 31 -5.86 0.18 11.53
CA LEU A 31 -5.29 -0.36 10.28
C LEU A 31 -3.76 -0.43 10.29
N ASP A 32 -3.10 -0.18 11.43
CA ASP A 32 -1.63 -0.12 11.60
C ASP A 32 -0.90 0.83 10.62
N LEU A 33 -1.62 1.82 10.08
CA LEU A 33 -1.11 2.77 9.07
C LEU A 33 -0.20 3.84 9.67
N ILE A 34 -0.18 4.05 10.98
CA ILE A 34 0.69 5.04 11.65
C ILE A 34 2.18 4.80 11.35
N LYS A 35 2.57 3.52 11.23
CA LYS A 35 3.95 3.14 10.92
C LYS A 35 4.32 3.40 9.47
N VAL A 36 3.33 3.57 8.60
CA VAL A 36 3.52 3.64 7.16
C VAL A 36 3.28 5.05 6.62
N VAL A 37 2.38 5.82 7.21
CA VAL A 37 2.12 7.22 6.83
C VAL A 37 3.16 8.14 7.51
N ASP A 38 3.85 8.94 6.71
CA ASP A 38 4.79 9.97 7.18
C ASP A 38 4.10 11.30 7.44
N ARG A 39 3.28 11.74 6.47
CA ARG A 39 2.58 13.02 6.48
C ARG A 39 1.14 12.82 6.06
N LEU A 40 0.23 13.49 6.75
CA LEU A 40 -1.18 13.53 6.37
C LEU A 40 -1.75 14.92 6.64
N HIS A 41 -2.32 15.51 5.61
CA HIS A 41 -3.08 16.75 5.69
C HIS A 41 -4.50 16.48 5.19
N ILE A 42 -5.48 16.77 6.04
CA ILE A 42 -6.88 16.69 5.70
C ILE A 42 -7.47 18.09 5.68
N TYR A 43 -8.25 18.39 4.66
CA TYR A 43 -9.10 19.56 4.59
C TYR A 43 -10.55 19.08 4.41
N VAL A 44 -11.42 19.55 5.29
CA VAL A 44 -12.86 19.26 5.22
C VAL A 44 -13.64 20.55 5.38
N ASP A 45 -14.62 20.77 4.50
CA ASP A 45 -15.56 21.87 4.62
C ASP A 45 -16.99 21.31 4.55
N PRO A 46 -17.82 21.46 5.60
CA PRO A 46 -19.21 21.02 5.54
C PRO A 46 -20.12 22.01 4.80
N LYS A 47 -19.71 23.26 4.58
CA LYS A 47 -20.48 24.27 3.84
C LYS A 47 -20.29 24.15 2.34
N VAL A 48 -19.07 23.82 1.92
CA VAL A 48 -18.74 23.43 0.55
C VAL A 48 -18.44 21.95 0.63
N PRO A 49 -19.35 21.03 0.27
CA PRO A 49 -19.30 19.63 0.64
C PRO A 49 -18.12 18.91 -0.02
N ILE A 50 -16.91 19.14 0.49
CA ILE A 50 -15.65 18.64 -0.04
C ILE A 50 -14.76 18.15 1.10
N PHE A 51 -14.19 16.98 0.86
CA PHE A 51 -13.23 16.32 1.71
C PHE A 51 -11.98 16.05 0.88
N VAL A 52 -10.85 16.48 1.38
CA VAL A 52 -9.55 16.28 0.74
C VAL A 52 -8.60 15.72 1.78
N ALA A 53 -8.02 14.57 1.49
CA ALA A 53 -6.90 14.01 2.23
C ALA A 53 -5.71 13.89 1.29
N ALA A 54 -4.56 14.41 1.67
CA ALA A 54 -3.32 14.27 0.94
C ALA A 54 -2.21 13.88 1.91
N GLY A 55 -1.32 13.00 1.47
CA GLY A 55 -0.28 12.50 2.35
C GLY A 55 0.89 11.88 1.62
N VAL A 56 1.87 11.51 2.44
CA VAL A 56 3.12 10.87 2.03
C VAL A 56 3.32 9.66 2.91
N LEU A 57 3.63 8.53 2.29
CA LEU A 57 4.04 7.30 2.95
C LEU A 57 5.54 7.39 3.25
N ARG A 58 5.98 6.74 4.33
CA ARG A 58 7.40 6.72 4.71
C ARG A 58 8.22 6.03 3.63
N HIS A 59 7.77 4.85 3.22
CA HIS A 59 8.37 4.03 2.17
C HIS A 59 7.28 3.16 1.56
N MET A 60 7.27 3.01 0.23
CA MET A 60 6.47 1.96 -0.41
C MET A 60 7.20 0.63 -0.28
N PRO A 61 6.56 -0.44 0.25
CA PRO A 61 7.21 -1.73 0.30
C PRO A 61 7.39 -2.24 -1.13
N ARG A 62 8.61 -2.70 -1.44
CA ARG A 62 8.94 -3.22 -2.78
C ARG A 62 8.32 -4.60 -2.98
N ALA A 63 8.07 -4.96 -4.24
CA ALA A 63 7.75 -6.32 -4.61
C ALA A 63 8.84 -7.28 -4.11
N ILE A 64 8.41 -8.35 -3.44
CA ILE A 64 9.27 -9.39 -2.87
C ILE A 64 9.52 -10.44 -3.94
N ARG A 65 10.79 -10.68 -4.27
CA ARG A 65 11.23 -11.70 -5.22
C ARG A 65 11.71 -12.94 -4.49
N ILE A 66 11.81 -14.07 -5.18
CA ILE A 66 12.40 -15.31 -4.59
C ILE A 66 13.79 -15.01 -4.01
N SER A 67 14.63 -14.29 -4.74
CA SER A 67 15.99 -13.94 -4.32
C SER A 67 16.07 -13.05 -3.07
N ASP A 68 14.97 -12.41 -2.64
CA ASP A 68 14.94 -11.63 -1.41
C ASP A 68 14.87 -12.51 -0.15
N PHE A 69 14.40 -13.75 -0.27
CA PHE A 69 14.13 -14.61 0.89
C PHE A 69 14.50 -16.09 0.70
N ALA A 70 15.03 -16.49 -0.46
CA ALA A 70 15.47 -17.84 -0.73
C ALA A 70 16.75 -17.86 -1.57
N ASN A 71 17.62 -18.83 -1.31
CA ASN A 71 18.77 -19.12 -2.18
C ASN A 71 18.35 -20.14 -3.24
N ILE A 72 18.73 -19.89 -4.49
CA ILE A 72 18.46 -20.78 -5.61
C ILE A 72 19.72 -21.59 -5.88
N ASN A 73 19.64 -22.92 -5.74
CA ASN A 73 20.74 -23.83 -5.98
C ASN A 73 20.42 -24.74 -7.17
N PRO A 74 20.85 -24.38 -8.39
CA PRO A 74 20.67 -25.23 -9.55
C PRO A 74 21.61 -26.43 -9.51
N GLY A 75 21.05 -27.64 -9.63
CA GLY A 75 21.77 -28.89 -9.80
C GLY A 75 21.52 -29.54 -11.17
N GLU A 76 22.19 -30.66 -11.45
CA GLU A 76 22.05 -31.36 -12.74
C GLU A 76 20.64 -31.93 -12.98
N LYS A 77 19.93 -32.31 -11.91
CA LYS A 77 18.62 -32.98 -11.98
C LYS A 77 17.48 -32.17 -11.38
N GLU A 78 17.80 -31.28 -10.46
CA GLU A 78 16.83 -30.52 -9.68
C GLU A 78 17.39 -29.15 -9.33
N ILE A 79 16.49 -28.20 -9.09
CA ILE A 79 16.76 -26.88 -8.55
C ILE A 79 16.19 -26.87 -7.14
N VAL A 80 17.04 -26.55 -6.15
CA VAL A 80 16.65 -26.48 -4.75
C VAL A 80 16.57 -25.04 -4.32
N LEU A 81 15.40 -24.63 -3.83
CA LEU A 81 15.17 -23.33 -3.20
C LEU A 81 15.29 -23.50 -1.68
N ASP A 82 16.35 -22.94 -1.10
CA ASP A 82 16.54 -22.88 0.35
C ASP A 82 15.88 -21.62 0.89
N ILE A 83 14.75 -21.78 1.60
CA ILE A 83 13.91 -20.69 2.08
C ILE A 83 14.44 -20.15 3.41
N GLY A 84 14.78 -18.86 3.45
CA GLY A 84 15.22 -18.15 4.65
C GLY A 84 14.09 -17.46 5.44
N ASP A 85 13.01 -17.04 4.77
CA ASP A 85 11.81 -16.45 5.39
C ASP A 85 10.55 -17.24 5.02
N GLU A 86 10.00 -17.97 6.00
CA GLU A 86 8.81 -18.81 5.84
C GLU A 86 7.55 -18.00 5.51
N THR A 87 7.54 -16.68 5.80
CA THR A 87 6.38 -15.80 5.59
C THR A 87 5.88 -15.83 4.13
N TYR A 88 6.80 -16.00 3.18
CA TYR A 88 6.51 -15.98 1.75
C TYR A 88 6.39 -17.36 1.10
N LEU A 89 6.49 -18.45 1.88
CA LEU A 89 6.47 -19.80 1.36
C LEU A 89 5.12 -20.17 0.72
N ALA A 90 4.02 -19.86 1.39
CA ALA A 90 2.69 -20.13 0.86
C ALA A 90 2.41 -19.41 -0.48
N PRO A 91 2.62 -18.08 -0.61
CA PRO A 91 2.44 -17.41 -1.90
C PRO A 91 3.46 -17.89 -2.96
N LEU A 92 4.69 -18.22 -2.56
CA LEU A 92 5.67 -18.83 -3.47
C LEU A 92 5.14 -20.12 -4.10
N LEU A 93 4.64 -21.05 -3.28
CA LEU A 93 4.11 -22.32 -3.77
C LEU A 93 2.92 -22.12 -4.71
N GLN A 94 2.02 -21.18 -4.40
CA GLN A 94 0.90 -20.86 -5.29
C GLN A 94 1.39 -20.37 -6.66
N ASN A 95 2.38 -19.50 -6.69
CA ASN A 95 2.94 -18.96 -7.92
C ASN A 95 3.67 -20.05 -8.73
N LEU A 96 4.47 -20.89 -8.06
CA LEU A 96 5.17 -22.00 -8.71
C LEU A 96 4.19 -23.04 -9.25
N TRP A 97 3.15 -23.42 -8.51
CA TRP A 97 2.11 -24.34 -9.00
C TRP A 97 1.34 -23.77 -10.18
N ALA A 98 1.00 -22.48 -10.15
CA ALA A 98 0.30 -21.82 -11.24
C ALA A 98 1.15 -21.76 -12.51
N ARG A 99 2.47 -21.55 -12.38
CA ARG A 99 3.38 -21.36 -13.52
C ARG A 99 3.97 -22.66 -14.06
N TYR A 100 4.29 -23.60 -13.19
CA TYR A 100 5.05 -24.82 -13.53
C TYR A 100 4.26 -26.12 -13.29
N GLY A 101 3.07 -26.06 -12.71
CA GLY A 101 2.27 -27.23 -12.37
C GLY A 101 2.61 -27.80 -10.99
N LYS A 102 1.60 -28.36 -10.31
CA LYS A 102 1.76 -28.87 -8.94
C LYS A 102 2.65 -30.11 -8.88
N GLU A 103 2.67 -30.89 -9.94
CA GLU A 103 3.47 -32.11 -10.09
C GLU A 103 4.97 -31.84 -10.23
N ASN A 104 5.37 -30.61 -10.59
CA ASN A 104 6.76 -30.20 -10.78
C ASN A 104 7.31 -29.39 -9.59
N VAL A 105 6.58 -29.34 -8.49
CA VAL A 105 6.96 -28.59 -7.29
C VAL A 105 6.79 -29.49 -6.08
N ASP A 106 7.91 -29.91 -5.50
CA ASP A 106 7.93 -30.68 -4.26
C ASP A 106 8.33 -29.79 -3.08
N GLN A 107 7.73 -30.03 -1.93
CA GLN A 107 8.04 -29.32 -0.70
C GLN A 107 8.34 -30.35 0.40
N PRO A 108 9.59 -30.80 0.53
CA PRO A 108 9.98 -31.77 1.56
C PRO A 108 9.73 -31.26 2.98
N ASP A 109 9.96 -29.95 3.20
CA ASP A 109 9.74 -29.28 4.47
C ASP A 109 9.48 -27.76 4.27
N ARG A 110 9.33 -27.03 5.38
CA ARG A 110 9.01 -25.59 5.36
C ARG A 110 10.17 -24.67 4.92
N PHE A 111 11.38 -25.21 4.76
CA PHE A 111 12.57 -24.46 4.37
C PHE A 111 13.10 -24.87 3.00
N THR A 112 12.45 -25.81 2.33
CA THR A 112 12.96 -26.40 1.09
C THR A 112 11.84 -26.53 0.06
N VAL A 113 12.06 -26.01 -1.15
CA VAL A 113 11.22 -26.28 -2.32
C VAL A 113 12.10 -26.81 -3.44
N VAL A 114 11.65 -27.88 -4.11
CA VAL A 114 12.43 -28.57 -5.14
C VAL A 114 11.64 -28.56 -6.46
N LEU A 115 12.33 -28.20 -7.54
CA LEU A 115 11.80 -28.28 -8.91
C LEU A 115 12.73 -29.15 -9.77
N PRO A 116 12.22 -29.92 -10.75
CA PRO A 116 13.07 -30.63 -11.70
C PRO A 116 13.92 -29.65 -12.53
N ALA A 117 15.16 -30.01 -12.83
CA ALA A 117 16.03 -29.20 -13.69
C ALA A 117 15.41 -29.03 -15.08
N GLY A 118 15.52 -27.82 -15.63
CA GLY A 118 14.96 -27.46 -16.94
C GLY A 118 13.48 -27.05 -16.94
N VAL A 119 12.77 -27.18 -15.82
CA VAL A 119 11.38 -26.67 -15.67
C VAL A 119 11.35 -25.15 -15.55
N ALA A 120 12.37 -24.57 -14.91
CA ALA A 120 12.53 -23.14 -14.75
C ALA A 120 13.99 -22.74 -15.02
N GLY A 121 14.20 -21.54 -15.59
CA GLY A 121 15.50 -20.91 -15.63
C GLY A 121 15.87 -20.30 -14.27
N GLU A 122 17.16 -20.27 -13.95
CA GLU A 122 17.67 -19.65 -12.72
C GLU A 122 17.30 -18.17 -12.63
N GLU A 123 17.55 -17.40 -13.69
CA GLU A 123 17.20 -15.98 -13.79
C GLU A 123 15.68 -15.73 -13.68
N ASP A 124 14.87 -16.64 -14.24
CA ASP A 124 13.40 -16.57 -14.13
C ASP A 124 12.92 -16.73 -12.69
N LEU A 125 13.55 -17.64 -11.93
CA LEU A 125 13.26 -17.84 -10.51
C LEU A 125 13.75 -16.65 -9.69
N GLU A 126 14.98 -16.19 -9.90
CA GLU A 126 15.56 -15.05 -9.18
C GLU A 126 14.70 -13.78 -9.25
N HIS A 127 14.09 -13.53 -10.40
CA HIS A 127 13.29 -12.33 -10.66
C HIS A 127 11.79 -12.53 -10.47
N MET A 128 11.34 -13.76 -10.17
CA MET A 128 9.93 -14.03 -9.94
C MET A 128 9.43 -13.26 -8.72
N VAL A 129 8.42 -12.40 -8.93
CA VAL A 129 7.70 -11.72 -7.86
C VAL A 129 6.80 -12.72 -7.15
N VAL A 130 6.93 -12.80 -5.84
CA VAL A 130 6.19 -13.71 -4.97
C VAL A 130 5.03 -12.99 -4.29
N ALA A 131 5.29 -11.78 -3.80
CA ALA A 131 4.29 -10.94 -3.19
C ALA A 131 4.56 -9.48 -3.54
N ASP A 132 3.51 -8.73 -3.79
CA ASP A 132 3.58 -7.28 -3.91
C ASP A 132 2.78 -6.62 -2.77
N PRO A 133 3.41 -6.36 -1.61
CA PRO A 133 2.75 -5.71 -0.48
C PRO A 133 2.32 -4.26 -0.78
N SER A 134 2.80 -3.65 -1.88
CA SER A 134 2.43 -2.30 -2.27
C SER A 134 0.96 -2.17 -2.62
N GLU A 135 0.37 -3.20 -3.25
CA GLU A 135 -1.04 -3.22 -3.62
C GLU A 135 -1.93 -3.28 -2.38
N THR A 136 -1.60 -4.14 -1.42
CA THR A 136 -2.34 -4.24 -0.15
C THR A 136 -2.28 -2.92 0.61
N LEU A 137 -1.08 -2.33 0.76
CA LEU A 137 -0.92 -1.05 1.43
C LEU A 137 -1.74 0.06 0.76
N TYR A 138 -1.76 0.10 -0.58
CA TYR A 138 -2.60 1.05 -1.30
C TYR A 138 -4.08 0.86 -0.95
N MET A 139 -4.57 -0.38 -0.96
CA MET A 139 -5.96 -0.66 -0.62
C MET A 139 -6.29 -0.26 0.82
N ASP A 140 -5.39 -0.51 1.77
CA ASP A 140 -5.56 -0.14 3.17
C ASP A 140 -5.60 1.38 3.36
N VAL A 141 -4.71 2.13 2.69
CA VAL A 141 -4.71 3.60 2.72
C VAL A 141 -6.01 4.15 2.14
N ILE A 142 -6.44 3.67 0.97
CA ILE A 142 -7.70 4.12 0.36
C ILE A 142 -8.90 3.75 1.23
N TYR A 143 -8.91 2.55 1.80
CA TYR A 143 -9.97 2.09 2.69
C TYR A 143 -10.07 2.97 3.94
N ALA A 144 -8.94 3.30 4.56
CA ALA A 144 -8.88 4.24 5.68
C ALA A 144 -9.50 5.60 5.31
N LEU A 145 -9.09 6.17 4.18
CA LEU A 145 -9.58 7.47 3.73
C LEU A 145 -11.07 7.45 3.37
N GLN A 146 -11.58 6.34 2.84
CA GLN A 146 -13.01 6.15 2.59
C GLN A 146 -13.82 6.05 3.88
N TYR A 147 -13.26 5.43 4.92
CA TYR A 147 -13.89 5.33 6.23
C TYR A 147 -13.89 6.66 6.99
N ILE A 148 -12.84 7.46 6.82
CA ILE A 148 -12.74 8.81 7.39
C ILE A 148 -13.67 9.79 6.67
N ALA A 149 -13.80 9.69 5.35
CA ALA A 149 -14.58 10.63 4.56
C ALA A 149 -16.07 10.69 4.99
N PRO A 150 -16.72 11.87 4.92
CA PRO A 150 -18.10 12.00 5.33
C PRO A 150 -19.05 11.05 4.58
N GLU A 151 -20.01 10.51 5.32
CA GLU A 151 -21.10 9.72 4.74
C GLU A 151 -21.89 10.57 3.73
N GLY A 152 -22.10 10.04 2.52
CA GLY A 152 -22.80 10.75 1.44
C GLY A 152 -21.87 11.28 0.34
N PHE A 153 -20.56 11.39 0.60
CA PHE A 153 -19.59 11.87 -0.38
C PHE A 153 -19.21 10.75 -1.36
N LYS A 154 -20.00 10.63 -2.43
CA LYS A 154 -19.93 9.52 -3.39
C LYS A 154 -19.08 9.83 -4.62
N VAL A 155 -18.88 11.11 -4.96
CA VAL A 155 -18.00 11.49 -6.07
C VAL A 155 -16.57 11.51 -5.54
N ARG A 156 -15.72 10.64 -6.08
CA ARG A 156 -14.39 10.37 -5.52
C ARG A 156 -13.31 10.45 -6.59
N ARG A 157 -12.14 10.97 -6.22
CA ARG A 157 -10.91 10.93 -7.02
C ARG A 157 -9.76 10.55 -6.10
N GLN A 158 -9.00 9.53 -6.49
CA GLN A 158 -7.88 9.04 -5.71
C GLN A 158 -6.61 8.93 -6.56
N TYR A 159 -5.47 8.95 -5.88
CA TYR A 159 -4.15 8.82 -6.48
C TYR A 159 -3.22 8.19 -5.46
N ILE A 160 -2.40 7.26 -5.91
CA ILE A 160 -1.19 6.86 -5.21
C ILE A 160 -0.08 6.69 -6.25
N ARG A 161 1.08 7.27 -5.98
CA ARG A 161 2.30 7.04 -6.76
C ARG A 161 3.49 7.63 -6.04
N ASP A 162 4.64 6.98 -6.15
CA ASP A 162 5.91 7.50 -5.64
C ASP A 162 5.79 7.99 -4.19
N GLU A 163 5.18 7.15 -3.33
CA GLU A 163 4.88 7.38 -1.91
C GLU A 163 3.86 8.50 -1.61
N LYS A 164 3.42 9.26 -2.61
CA LYS A 164 2.41 10.30 -2.45
C LYS A 164 1.04 9.73 -2.72
N PHE A 165 0.07 10.15 -1.92
CA PHE A 165 -1.32 9.80 -2.15
C PHE A 165 -2.23 11.00 -1.92
N TYR A 166 -3.36 11.00 -2.61
CA TYR A 166 -4.47 11.84 -2.24
C TYR A 166 -5.80 11.13 -2.47
N TYR A 167 -6.80 11.56 -1.73
CA TYR A 167 -8.17 11.14 -1.85
C TYR A 167 -9.06 12.38 -1.71
N VAL A 168 -9.91 12.60 -2.70
CA VAL A 168 -10.90 13.67 -2.70
C VAL A 168 -12.26 13.03 -2.78
N ALA A 169 -13.18 13.50 -1.95
CA ALA A 169 -14.58 13.13 -2.01
C ALA A 169 -15.47 14.37 -1.92
N SER A 170 -16.63 14.31 -2.57
CA SER A 170 -17.65 15.36 -2.52
C SER A 170 -19.05 14.76 -2.71
N GLU A 171 -20.07 15.47 -2.24
CA GLU A 171 -21.46 15.21 -2.62
C GLU A 171 -21.72 15.62 -4.08
N ASP A 172 -21.06 16.70 -4.51
CA ASP A 172 -21.20 17.28 -5.84
C ASP A 172 -20.12 16.77 -6.81
N THR A 173 -20.25 17.14 -8.08
CA THR A 173 -19.22 16.85 -9.09
C THR A 173 -17.93 17.57 -8.76
N LEU A 174 -16.81 16.84 -8.81
CA LEU A 174 -15.48 17.42 -8.60
C LEU A 174 -15.05 18.26 -9.82
N PRO A 175 -14.52 19.47 -9.63
CA PRO A 175 -13.90 20.26 -10.69
C PRO A 175 -12.74 19.50 -11.36
N ALA A 176 -12.53 19.75 -12.65
CA ALA A 176 -11.46 19.08 -13.40
C ALA A 176 -10.07 19.47 -12.87
N ASP A 177 -9.93 20.72 -12.44
CA ASP A 177 -8.74 21.39 -11.91
C ASP A 177 -8.58 21.26 -10.38
N ILE A 178 -9.30 20.31 -9.76
CA ILE A 178 -9.24 20.10 -8.31
C ILE A 178 -7.84 19.76 -7.80
N VAL A 179 -7.02 19.13 -8.65
CA VAL A 179 -5.64 18.78 -8.30
C VAL A 179 -4.81 20.05 -8.16
N GLU A 180 -4.91 20.96 -9.11
CA GLU A 180 -4.17 22.21 -9.17
C GLU A 180 -4.65 23.19 -8.09
N THR A 181 -5.95 23.25 -7.85
CA THR A 181 -6.58 24.24 -6.96
C THR A 181 -6.59 23.85 -5.49
N MET A 182 -6.65 22.56 -5.17
CA MET A 182 -6.75 22.07 -3.79
C MET A 182 -5.60 21.15 -3.39
N ILE A 183 -5.26 20.17 -4.22
CA ILE A 183 -4.29 19.13 -3.85
C ILE A 183 -2.86 19.66 -3.82
N VAL A 184 -2.41 20.33 -4.88
CA VAL A 184 -1.06 20.89 -4.98
C VAL A 184 -0.76 21.88 -3.83
N PRO A 185 -1.66 22.82 -3.49
CA PRO A 185 -1.48 23.68 -2.31
C PRO A 185 -1.33 22.90 -1.00
N ILE A 186 -2.09 21.82 -0.80
CA ILE A 186 -1.98 20.99 0.40
C ILE A 186 -0.62 20.28 0.47
N PHE A 187 -0.13 19.70 -0.64
CA PHE A 187 1.23 19.15 -0.69
C PHE A 187 2.30 20.21 -0.37
N ALA A 188 2.14 21.43 -0.89
CA ALA A 188 3.04 22.53 -0.59
C ALA A 188 3.04 22.92 0.89
N LYS A 189 1.89 22.88 1.59
CA LYS A 189 1.82 23.08 3.06
C LYS A 189 2.59 22.01 3.83
N MET A 190 2.65 20.79 3.30
CA MET A 190 3.47 19.71 3.85
C MET A 190 4.95 19.84 3.47
N GLY A 191 5.36 20.83 2.66
CA GLY A 191 6.73 20.97 2.16
C GLY A 191 7.11 19.93 1.11
N VAL A 192 6.13 19.38 0.40
CA VAL A 192 6.30 18.32 -0.61
C VAL A 192 5.72 18.81 -1.95
N THR A 193 6.31 18.38 -3.06
CA THR A 193 5.76 18.62 -4.41
C THR A 193 5.04 17.37 -4.88
N LEU A 194 3.82 17.51 -5.42
CA LEU A 194 3.09 16.39 -6.01
C LEU A 194 3.81 15.87 -7.26
#